data_AF-A0A9N8ENR3-F1
#
_entry.id   AF-A0A9N8ENR3-F1
#
_cell.length_a   1.000
_cell.length_b   1.000
_cell.length_c   1.000
_cell.angle_alpha   90.00
_cell.angle_beta   90.00
_cell.angle_gamma   90.00
#
_symmetry.space_group_name_H-M   'P 1'
#
loop_
_entity.id
_entity.type
_entity.pdbx_description
1 polymer ?
#
loop_
_entity_poly.entity_id
_entity_poly.type
_entity_poly.pdbx_seq_one_letter_code
_entity_poly.pdbx_strand_id
1 'polypeptide(L)'
;PAELMQLQNMQLMSISNNDIKGPLPSEIGVLSGMAVLEASNASLNGTVPTELENLSGLTVLNLANNPFLSGSIPAGLCGIQALNFDCSKVLCGCNCSCTNT
;
A
#
# COMPACT_ATOMS: atom_id res chain seq x y z
N PRO A 1 4.82 7.56 -13.35
CA PRO A 1 5.88 7.92 -14.34
C PRO A 1 6.12 6.80 -15.36
N ALA A 2 6.49 7.13 -16.60
CA ALA A 2 6.68 6.14 -17.68
C ALA A 2 7.79 5.12 -17.38
N GLU A 3 8.71 5.48 -16.50
CA GLU A 3 9.86 4.69 -16.05
C GLU A 3 9.43 3.47 -15.23
N LEU A 4 8.35 3.57 -14.44
CA LEU A 4 7.83 2.43 -13.66
C LEU A 4 7.31 1.32 -14.57
N MET A 5 6.84 1.64 -15.79
CA MET A 5 6.40 0.64 -16.76
C MET A 5 7.53 -0.29 -17.24
N GLN A 6 8.80 0.11 -17.05
CA GLN A 6 9.97 -0.69 -17.44
C GLN A 6 10.37 -1.71 -16.37
N LEU A 7 9.86 -1.58 -15.15
CA LEU A 7 10.21 -2.43 -14.00
C LEU A 7 9.29 -3.65 -13.84
N GLN A 8 8.82 -4.24 -14.94
CA GLN A 8 7.81 -5.32 -14.90
C GLN A 8 8.28 -6.59 -14.18
N ASN A 9 9.60 -6.80 -14.07
CA ASN A 9 10.18 -7.95 -13.35
C ASN A 9 10.47 -7.65 -11.87
N MET A 10 10.17 -6.45 -11.39
CA MET A 10 10.45 -6.08 -10.00
C MET A 10 9.49 -6.83 -9.07
N GLN A 11 10.04 -7.68 -8.20
CA GLN A 11 9.25 -8.51 -7.29
C GLN A 11 9.13 -7.90 -5.89
N LEU A 12 10.12 -7.11 -5.49
CA LEU A 12 10.20 -6.52 -4.16
C LEU A 12 10.57 -5.05 -4.28
N MET A 13 9.76 -4.20 -3.66
CA MET A 13 10.07 -2.81 -3.40
C MET A 13 10.02 -2.58 -1.89
N SER A 14 11.11 -2.06 -1.33
CA SER A 14 11.12 -1.62 0.06
C SER A 14 11.56 -0.17 0.14
N ILE A 15 10.71 0.65 0.74
CA ILE A 15 10.99 2.04 1.09
C ILE A 15 10.92 2.24 2.61
N SER A 16 10.81 1.16 3.38
CA SER A 16 10.61 1.20 4.82
C SER A 16 11.77 1.89 5.55
N ASN A 17 11.48 2.52 6.68
CA ASN A 17 12.47 3.22 7.53
C ASN A 17 13.19 4.37 6.83
N ASN A 18 12.47 5.14 6.03
CA ASN A 18 12.99 6.35 5.37
C ASN A 18 12.05 7.53 5.62
N ASP A 19 12.55 8.77 5.51
CA ASP A 19 11.71 9.97 5.61
C ASP A 19 11.01 10.32 4.28
N ILE A 20 10.56 9.29 3.55
CA ILE A 20 9.83 9.46 2.29
C ILE A 20 8.44 9.99 2.62
N LYS A 21 8.09 11.11 1.98
CA LYS A 21 6.86 11.87 2.20
C LYS A 21 5.99 11.87 0.95
N GLY A 22 4.70 12.11 1.17
CA GLY A 22 3.71 12.22 0.10
C GLY A 22 2.89 10.94 -0.07
N PRO A 23 1.99 10.91 -1.07
CA PRO A 23 1.12 9.78 -1.30
C PRO A 23 1.85 8.62 -1.99
N LEU A 24 1.29 7.41 -1.85
CA LEU A 24 1.64 6.31 -2.74
C LEU A 24 1.11 6.64 -4.15
N PRO A 25 1.97 6.66 -5.19
CA PRO A 25 1.52 6.92 -6.55
C PRO A 25 0.72 5.73 -7.08
N SER A 26 -0.38 6.01 -7.79
CA SER A 26 -1.23 4.97 -8.39
C SER A 26 -0.49 4.16 -9.46
N GLU A 27 0.55 4.72 -10.07
CA GLU A 27 1.37 4.02 -11.06
C GLU A 27 2.15 2.83 -10.50
N ILE A 28 2.23 2.65 -9.18
CA ILE A 28 2.75 1.42 -8.59
C ILE A 28 1.95 0.21 -9.08
N GLY A 29 0.65 0.37 -9.38
CA GLY A 29 -0.23 -0.67 -9.90
C GLY A 29 0.15 -1.25 -11.28
N VAL A 30 1.12 -0.65 -12.00
CA VAL A 30 1.57 -1.19 -13.31
C VAL A 30 2.68 -2.25 -13.16
N LEU A 31 3.19 -2.46 -11.95
CA LEU A 31 4.32 -3.34 -11.66
C LEU A 31 3.86 -4.79 -11.49
N SER A 32 3.37 -5.41 -12.57
CA SER A 32 2.69 -6.71 -12.56
C SER A 32 3.49 -7.88 -11.94
N GLY A 33 4.82 -7.80 -11.91
CA GLY A 33 5.68 -8.80 -11.26
C GLY A 33 5.83 -8.64 -9.74
N MET A 34 5.26 -7.60 -9.14
CA MET A 34 5.46 -7.27 -7.73
C MET A 34 4.74 -8.24 -6.80
N ALA A 35 5.50 -8.80 -5.87
CA ALA A 35 5.03 -9.70 -4.84
C ALA A 35 5.07 -9.07 -3.44
N VAL A 36 6.01 -8.16 -3.20
CA VAL A 36 6.25 -7.56 -1.88
C VAL A 36 6.41 -6.05 -1.99
N LEU A 37 5.56 -5.31 -1.27
CA LEU A 37 5.71 -3.88 -1.05
C LEU A 37 5.84 -3.57 0.45
N GLU A 38 7.06 -3.22 0.85
CA GLU A 38 7.43 -2.89 2.23
C GLU A 38 7.61 -1.37 2.38
N ALA A 39 6.58 -0.69 2.89
CA ALA A 39 6.55 0.76 3.03
C ALA A 39 6.25 1.22 4.47
N SER A 40 6.66 0.41 5.45
CA SER A 40 6.47 0.70 6.87
C SER A 40 7.43 1.75 7.42
N ASN A 41 7.02 2.46 8.47
CA ASN A 41 7.84 3.46 9.14
C ASN A 41 8.41 4.50 8.15
N ALA A 42 7.50 5.08 7.37
CA ALA A 42 7.76 6.20 6.49
C ALA A 42 6.82 7.37 6.85
N SER A 43 6.93 8.45 6.09
CA SER A 43 6.08 9.64 6.26
C SER A 43 5.01 9.69 5.16
N LEU A 44 4.48 8.54 4.73
CA LEU A 44 3.46 8.45 3.68
C LEU A 44 2.14 9.06 4.15
N ASN A 45 1.41 9.68 3.22
CA ASN A 45 0.15 10.35 3.50
C ASN A 45 -0.92 10.08 2.43
N GLY A 46 -2.13 10.61 2.63
CA GLY A 46 -3.24 10.42 1.69
C GLY A 46 -3.86 9.04 1.80
N THR A 47 -4.36 8.51 0.69
CA THR A 47 -5.08 7.21 0.65
C THR A 47 -4.25 6.12 0.01
N VAL A 48 -4.57 4.86 0.31
CA VAL A 48 -4.02 3.71 -0.40
C VAL A 48 -4.68 3.61 -1.79
N PRO A 49 -3.92 3.69 -2.91
CA PRO A 49 -4.50 3.67 -4.25
C PRO A 49 -5.18 2.33 -4.56
N THR A 50 -6.36 2.39 -5.19
CA THR A 50 -7.08 1.20 -5.64
C THR A 50 -6.32 0.44 -6.74
N GLU A 51 -5.44 1.11 -7.48
CA GLU A 51 -4.61 0.52 -8.52
C GLU A 51 -3.64 -0.55 -7.99
N LEU A 52 -3.36 -0.59 -6.68
CA LEU A 52 -2.63 -1.70 -6.07
C LEU A 52 -3.36 -3.05 -6.22
N GLU A 53 -4.68 -3.04 -6.42
CA GLU A 53 -5.46 -4.25 -6.71
C GLU A 53 -5.06 -4.88 -8.07
N ASN A 54 -4.44 -4.13 -8.97
CA ASN A 54 -3.94 -4.66 -10.25
C ASN A 54 -2.69 -5.53 -10.08
N LEU A 55 -2.04 -5.50 -8.92
CA LEU A 55 -0.86 -6.29 -8.60
C LEU A 55 -1.28 -7.71 -8.24
N SER A 56 -1.68 -8.49 -9.24
CA SER A 56 -2.21 -9.86 -9.05
C SER A 56 -1.25 -10.82 -8.35
N GLY A 57 0.06 -10.52 -8.36
CA GLY A 57 1.09 -11.28 -7.66
C GLY A 57 1.39 -10.80 -6.24
N LEU A 58 0.78 -9.71 -5.76
CA LEU A 58 1.10 -9.11 -4.47
C LEU A 58 0.65 -10.02 -3.33
N THR A 59 1.62 -10.48 -2.54
CA THR A 59 1.38 -11.32 -1.37
C THR A 59 1.62 -10.60 -0.06
N VAL A 60 2.50 -9.59 -0.07
CA VAL A 60 2.86 -8.81 1.12
C VAL A 60 2.70 -7.31 0.83
N LEU A 61 1.89 -6.65 1.66
CA LEU A 61 1.79 -5.19 1.71
C LEU A 61 1.92 -4.74 3.17
N ASN A 62 2.97 -3.97 3.45
CA ASN A 62 3.21 -3.43 4.78
C ASN A 62 3.24 -1.89 4.75
N LEU A 63 2.23 -1.29 5.37
CA LEU A 63 1.99 0.15 5.48
C LEU A 63 2.02 0.63 6.94
N ALA A 64 2.38 -0.25 7.88
CA ALA A 64 2.38 0.07 9.30
C ALA A 64 3.33 1.24 9.64
N ASN A 65 3.02 1.97 10.70
CA ASN A 65 3.73 3.17 11.14
C ASN A 65 3.79 4.28 10.07
N ASN A 66 2.67 4.54 9.38
CA ASN A 66 2.48 5.72 8.52
C ASN A 66 1.27 6.52 9.02
N PRO A 67 1.45 7.43 9.99
CA PRO A 67 0.36 8.04 10.74
C PRO A 67 -0.52 9.01 9.93
N PHE A 68 -0.07 9.40 8.73
CA PHE A 68 -0.79 10.32 7.85
C PHE A 68 -1.53 9.62 6.72
N LEU A 69 -1.46 8.29 6.62
CA LEU A 69 -2.35 7.53 5.75
C LEU A 69 -3.77 7.54 6.31
N SER A 70 -4.74 7.57 5.42
CA SER A 70 -6.16 7.72 5.75
C SER A 70 -7.06 7.07 4.71
N GLY A 71 -8.35 7.00 5.02
CA GLY A 71 -9.36 6.39 4.16
C GLY A 71 -9.53 4.90 4.43
N SER A 72 -9.91 4.16 3.41
CA SER A 72 -10.12 2.72 3.49
C SER A 72 -9.10 1.94 2.68
N ILE A 73 -8.64 0.80 3.20
CA ILE A 73 -7.90 -0.20 2.44
C ILE A 73 -8.81 -0.73 1.31
N PRO A 74 -8.36 -0.69 0.04
CA PRO A 74 -9.07 -1.29 -1.09
C PRO A 74 -9.42 -2.76 -0.83
N ALA A 75 -10.67 -3.15 -1.11
CA ALA A 75 -11.20 -4.45 -0.73
C ALA A 75 -10.46 -5.63 -1.39
N GLY A 76 -9.91 -5.42 -2.59
CA GLY A 76 -9.11 -6.42 -3.29
C GLY A 76 -7.80 -6.76 -2.57
N LEU A 77 -7.32 -5.88 -1.68
CA LEU A 77 -6.11 -6.13 -0.88
C LEU A 77 -6.38 -6.93 0.39
N CYS A 78 -7.64 -7.11 0.80
CA CYS A 78 -8.00 -7.79 2.04
C CYS A 78 -7.72 -9.30 2.03
N GLY A 79 -7.49 -9.88 0.85
CA GLY A 79 -7.25 -11.32 0.67
C GLY A 79 -5.78 -11.71 0.47
N ILE A 80 -4.84 -10.76 0.50
CA ILE A 80 -3.42 -11.07 0.34
C ILE A 80 -2.87 -11.79 1.57
N GLN A 81 -1.73 -12.47 1.43
CA GLN A 81 -1.17 -13.33 2.48
C GLN A 81 -0.77 -12.54 3.74
N ALA A 82 -0.19 -11.35 3.56
CA ALA A 82 0.21 -10.48 4.65
C ALA A 82 -0.13 -9.02 4.32
N LEU A 83 -1.21 -8.52 4.94
CA LEU A 83 -1.59 -7.12 4.90
C LEU A 83 -1.37 -6.51 6.29
N ASN A 84 -0.43 -5.57 6.41
CA ASN A 84 -0.12 -4.89 7.65
C ASN A 84 -0.33 -3.38 7.51
N PHE A 85 -1.18 -2.80 8.36
CA PHE A 85 -1.46 -1.37 8.43
C PHE A 85 -1.99 -1.01 9.82
N ASP A 86 -1.87 0.26 10.20
CA ASP A 86 -2.32 0.73 11.51
C ASP A 86 -3.84 0.96 11.50
N CYS A 87 -4.59 -0.10 11.79
CA CYS A 87 -6.05 -0.05 11.91
C CYS A 87 -6.48 1.02 12.91
N SER A 88 -7.25 2.01 12.43
CA SER A 88 -7.71 3.15 13.22
C SER A 88 -9.01 3.74 12.64
N LYS A 89 -9.56 4.78 13.29
CA LYS A 89 -10.67 5.56 12.72
C LYS A 89 -10.26 6.34 11.45
N VAL A 90 -8.97 6.56 11.24
CA VAL A 90 -8.45 7.36 10.12
C VAL A 90 -8.13 6.47 8.92
N LEU A 91 -7.51 5.32 9.15
CA LEU A 91 -7.23 4.28 8.16
C LEU A 91 -7.89 2.96 8.57
N CYS A 92 -8.87 2.50 7.81
CA CYS A 92 -9.72 1.35 8.14
C CYS A 92 -9.95 0.44 6.92
N GLY A 93 -10.77 -0.61 7.02
CA GLY A 93 -11.07 -1.53 5.93
C GLY A 93 -10.66 -2.97 6.23
N CYS A 94 -11.04 -3.90 5.36
CA CYS A 94 -10.90 -5.34 5.62
C CYS A 94 -11.56 -5.74 6.95
N ASN A 95 -10.78 -6.27 7.90
CA ASN A 95 -11.26 -6.65 9.23
C ASN A 95 -11.21 -5.48 10.25
N CYS A 96 -10.93 -4.25 9.79
CA CYS A 96 -10.87 -3.03 10.60
C CYS A 96 -12.09 -2.13 10.35
N SER A 97 -12.84 -1.80 11.41
CA SER A 97 -14.07 -1.00 11.31
C SER A 97 -13.80 0.47 10.95
N CYS A 98 -14.57 1.00 9.98
CA CYS A 98 -14.53 2.41 9.55
C CYS A 98 -15.52 3.33 10.29
N THR A 99 -16.14 2.87 11.38
CA THR A 99 -17.26 3.60 12.00
C THR A 99 -16.82 4.92 12.64
N ASN A 100 -17.26 6.02 12.06
CA ASN A 100 -17.34 7.34 12.70
C ASN A 100 -18.45 7.29 13.75
N THR A 101 -18.06 7.23 15.02
CA THR A 101 -18.83 7.81 16.12
C THR A 101 -18.17 9.10 16.52
#